data_AF-A0A0F9CGB1-F1
#
_entry.id   AF-A0A0F9CGB1-F1
#
_cell.length_a   1.000
_cell.length_b   1.000
_cell.length_c   1.000
_cell.angle_alpha   90.00
_cell.angle_beta   90.00
_cell.angle_gamma   90.00
#
_symmetry.space_group_name_H-M   'P 1'
#
loop_
_entity.id
_entity.type
_entity.pdbx_description
1 polymer ?
#
loop_
_entity_poly.entity_id
_entity_poly.type
_entity_poly.pdbx_seq_one_letter_code
_entity_poly.pdbx_strand_id
1 'polypeptide(L)'
;TSVAVLNELRLLGSSRFDSRQILTVVLSGDLRLPERFRHQDLLPLGSRIRMRLALQPASAEDLRTALKHLMLTAGNSALMTPDLIATLCEHALGNYRVLMTLSGELLAAAAQKELPQINEQLYFELFAIHQPAKPRSALRVGA
;
A
#
# COMPACT_ATOMS: atom_id res chain seq x y z
N THR A 1 14.24 -7.69 -12.35
CA THR A 1 15.51 -6.93 -12.40
C THR A 1 16.67 -7.84 -12.74
N SER A 2 17.35 -7.60 -13.85
CA SER A 2 18.50 -8.42 -14.30
C SER A 2 19.66 -8.35 -13.28
N VAL A 3 20.36 -9.47 -13.09
CA VAL A 3 21.55 -9.56 -12.23
C VAL A 3 22.69 -8.72 -12.79
N ALA A 4 22.84 -8.67 -14.12
CA ALA A 4 23.88 -7.89 -14.80
C ALA A 4 23.79 -6.40 -14.43
N VAL A 5 22.59 -5.82 -14.53
CA VAL A 5 22.33 -4.41 -14.19
C VAL A 5 22.65 -4.09 -12.73
N LEU A 6 22.30 -4.99 -11.80
CA LEU A 6 22.59 -4.80 -10.38
C LEU A 6 24.10 -4.84 -10.09
N ASN A 7 24.84 -5.68 -10.82
CA ASN A 7 26.29 -5.73 -10.72
C ASN A 7 26.97 -4.52 -11.39
N GLU A 8 26.43 -3.99 -12.49
CA GLU A 8 26.89 -2.73 -13.07
C GLU A 8 26.70 -1.55 -12.10
N LEU A 9 25.52 -1.45 -11.47
CA LEU A 9 25.27 -0.44 -10.43
C LEU A 9 26.28 -0.54 -9.27
N ARG A 10 26.65 -1.77 -8.88
CA ARG A 10 27.72 -2.00 -7.90
C ARG A 10 29.05 -1.42 -8.36
N LEU A 11 29.45 -1.68 -9.61
CA LEU A 11 30.70 -1.19 -10.19
C LEU A 11 30.72 0.34 -10.29
N LEU A 12 29.62 0.94 -10.76
CA LEU A 12 29.48 2.38 -10.90
C LEU A 12 29.47 3.12 -9.56
N GLY A 13 28.93 2.51 -8.50
CA GLY A 13 28.95 3.07 -7.16
C GLY A 13 30.34 3.13 -6.51
N SER A 14 31.29 2.35 -7.03
CA SER A 14 32.60 2.09 -6.45
C SER A 14 33.72 2.82 -7.19
N SER A 15 33.84 4.13 -6.96
CA SER A 15 34.98 4.91 -7.47
C SER A 15 36.17 4.81 -6.52
N ARG A 16 37.39 4.63 -7.06
CA ARG A 16 38.65 4.53 -6.32
C ARG A 16 38.60 3.53 -5.14
N PHE A 17 38.43 2.24 -5.46
CA PHE A 17 38.48 1.16 -4.46
C PHE A 17 37.58 1.41 -3.24
N ASP A 18 36.33 1.84 -3.47
CA ASP A 18 35.31 2.09 -2.43
C ASP A 18 35.57 3.28 -1.48
N SER A 19 36.58 4.10 -1.77
CA SER A 19 36.92 5.27 -0.94
C SER A 19 35.93 6.43 -1.12
N ARG A 20 35.22 6.47 -2.25
CA ARG A 20 34.24 7.52 -2.56
C ARG A 20 33.01 6.94 -3.24
N GLN A 21 31.86 7.11 -2.61
CA GLN A 21 30.57 6.78 -3.21
C GLN A 21 30.14 7.94 -4.13
N ILE A 22 30.13 7.68 -5.44
CA ILE A 22 29.75 8.68 -6.45
C ILE A 22 28.29 8.56 -6.89
N LEU A 23 27.63 7.45 -6.53
CA LEU A 23 26.25 7.16 -6.86
C LEU A 23 25.50 6.65 -5.63
N THR A 24 24.39 7.31 -5.30
CA THR A 24 23.45 6.85 -4.28
C THR A 24 22.34 6.07 -4.97
N VAL A 25 22.18 4.79 -4.62
CA VAL A 25 21.17 3.91 -5.19
C VAL A 25 20.13 3.58 -4.13
N VAL A 26 18.86 3.86 -4.41
CA VAL A 26 17.72 3.43 -3.60
C VAL A 26 17.00 2.33 -4.36
N LEU A 27 16.94 1.14 -3.76
CA LEU A 27 16.25 -0.02 -4.33
C LEU A 27 14.96 -0.24 -3.53
N SER A 28 13.81 -0.25 -4.22
CA SER A 28 12.50 -0.55 -3.65
C SER A 28 11.92 -1.81 -4.28
N GLY A 29 11.25 -2.61 -3.47
CA GLY A 29 10.64 -3.86 -3.89
C GLY A 29 10.00 -4.56 -2.70
N ASP A 30 9.35 -5.68 -2.98
CA ASP A 30 8.79 -6.54 -1.93
C ASP A 30 9.88 -7.40 -1.26
N LEU A 31 9.45 -8.28 -0.33
CA LEU A 31 10.32 -9.13 0.46
C LEU A 31 11.19 -10.08 -0.38
N ARG A 32 10.84 -10.35 -1.64
CA ARG A 32 11.66 -11.17 -2.55
C ARG A 32 12.95 -10.47 -2.93
N LEU A 33 12.99 -9.14 -2.92
CA LEU A 33 14.18 -8.38 -3.28
C LEU A 33 15.32 -8.56 -2.26
N PRO A 34 15.09 -8.39 -0.93
CA PRO A 34 16.07 -8.75 0.09
C PRO A 34 16.57 -10.19 0.02
N GLU A 35 15.69 -11.15 -0.28
CA GLU A 35 16.06 -12.56 -0.46
C GLU A 35 17.03 -12.75 -1.61
N ARG A 36 16.79 -12.05 -2.73
CA ARG A 36 17.67 -12.13 -3.91
C ARG A 36 19.10 -11.68 -3.62
N PHE A 37 19.29 -10.74 -2.70
CA PHE A 37 20.64 -10.30 -2.28
C PHE A 37 21.42 -11.34 -1.48
N ARG A 38 20.80 -12.46 -1.11
CA ARG A 38 21.45 -13.60 -0.44
C ARG A 38 22.00 -14.63 -1.43
N HIS A 39 21.61 -14.57 -2.70
CA HIS A 39 22.18 -15.45 -3.74
C HIS A 39 23.62 -15.07 -4.07
N GLN A 40 24.43 -16.07 -4.44
CA GLN A 40 25.86 -15.90 -4.73
C GLN A 40 26.14 -14.78 -5.75
N ASP A 41 25.32 -14.68 -6.80
CA ASP A 41 25.49 -13.70 -7.87
C ASP A 41 25.29 -12.24 -7.44
N LEU A 42 24.59 -12.01 -6.32
CA LEU A 42 24.25 -10.69 -5.79
C LEU A 42 24.77 -10.47 -4.36
N LEU A 43 25.41 -11.46 -3.76
CA LEU A 43 25.98 -11.39 -2.42
C LEU A 43 26.93 -10.19 -2.25
N PRO A 44 27.82 -9.85 -3.23
CA PRO A 44 28.71 -8.70 -3.09
C PRO A 44 27.99 -7.35 -3.15
N LEU A 45 26.82 -7.28 -3.79
CA LEU A 45 25.97 -6.10 -3.75
C LEU A 45 25.19 -6.05 -2.44
N GLY A 46 24.63 -7.19 -2.01
CA GLY A 46 23.84 -7.33 -0.79
C GLY A 46 24.59 -6.92 0.48
N SER A 47 25.88 -7.24 0.57
CA SER A 47 26.74 -6.88 1.70
C SER A 47 27.08 -5.39 1.78
N ARG A 48 26.90 -4.64 0.69
CA ARG A 48 27.16 -3.19 0.61
C ARG A 48 25.93 -2.34 0.94
N ILE A 49 24.75 -2.95 1.05
CA ILE A 49 23.52 -2.24 1.43
C ILE A 49 23.58 -1.91 2.92
N ARG A 50 23.91 -0.65 3.24
CA ARG A 50 24.05 -0.16 4.62
C ARG A 50 22.73 -0.06 5.37
N MET A 51 21.67 0.38 4.69
CA MET A 51 20.35 0.60 5.29
C MET A 51 19.29 -0.22 4.58
N ARG A 52 18.47 -0.91 5.35
CA ARG A 52 17.32 -1.69 4.88
C ARG A 52 16.08 -1.21 5.61
N LEU A 53 15.17 -0.59 4.88
CA LEU A 53 13.92 -0.07 5.42
C LEU A 53 12.79 -1.00 4.99
N ALA A 54 12.19 -1.69 5.96
CA ALA A 54 11.03 -2.54 5.73
C ALA A 54 9.76 -1.75 6.07
N LEU A 55 9.00 -1.38 5.04
CA LEU A 55 7.69 -0.77 5.20
C LEU A 55 6.77 -1.74 5.96
N GLN A 56 6.18 -1.28 7.04
CA GLN A 56 5.15 -1.98 7.77
C GLN A 56 3.77 -1.54 7.27
N PRO A 57 2.71 -2.34 7.52
CA PRO A 57 1.34 -1.87 7.35
C PRO A 57 1.15 -0.54 8.08
N ALA A 58 0.48 0.41 7.44
CA ALA A 58 0.21 1.71 8.03
C ALA A 58 -0.73 1.58 9.24
N SER A 59 -0.59 2.47 10.22
CA SER A 59 -1.59 2.57 11.27
C SER A 59 -2.89 3.17 10.73
N ALA A 60 -4.01 2.94 11.41
CA ALA A 60 -5.28 3.59 11.06
C ALA A 60 -5.15 5.13 11.10
N GLU A 61 -4.30 5.67 11.98
CA GLU A 61 -4.05 7.11 12.07
C GLU A 61 -3.28 7.65 10.86
N ASP A 62 -2.29 6.90 10.36
CA ASP A 62 -1.53 7.27 9.17
C ASP A 62 -2.43 7.24 7.92
N LEU A 63 -3.30 6.23 7.83
CA LEU A 63 -4.31 6.12 6.77
C LEU A 63 -5.27 7.32 6.80
N ARG A 64 -5.79 7.64 7.98
CA ARG A 64 -6.70 8.77 8.20
C ARG A 64 -6.03 10.11 7.85
N THR A 65 -4.78 10.29 8.26
CA THR A 65 -4.00 11.50 7.96
C THR A 65 -3.78 11.64 6.47
N ALA A 66 -3.40 10.56 5.79
CA ALA A 66 -3.21 10.57 4.34
C ALA A 66 -4.50 10.90 3.59
N LEU A 67 -5.64 10.29 3.94
CA LEU A 67 -6.92 10.55 3.29
C LEU A 67 -7.40 11.99 3.51
N LYS A 68 -7.32 12.49 4.75
CA LYS A 68 -7.65 13.90 5.05
C LYS A 68 -6.76 14.87 4.29
N HIS A 69 -5.47 14.58 4.19
CA HIS A 69 -4.54 15.39 3.41
C HIS A 69 -4.94 15.43 1.94
N LEU A 70 -5.28 14.29 1.32
CA LEU A 70 -5.73 14.25 -0.07
C LEU A 70 -7.01 15.03 -0.30
N MET A 71 -8.00 14.90 0.58
CA MET A 71 -9.25 15.67 0.49
C MET A 71 -9.01 17.17 0.60
N LEU A 72 -8.12 17.58 1.50
CA LEU A 72 -7.71 18.99 1.64
C LEU A 72 -7.03 19.49 0.38
N THR A 73 -6.06 18.75 -0.16
CA THR A 73 -5.33 19.11 -1.39
C THR A 73 -6.23 19.12 -2.62
N ALA A 74 -7.25 18.25 -2.66
CA ALA A 74 -8.26 18.24 -3.71
C ALA A 74 -9.29 19.39 -3.59
N GLY A 75 -9.28 20.16 -2.50
CA GLY A 75 -10.13 21.33 -2.31
C GLY A 75 -11.47 21.07 -1.63
N ASN A 76 -11.74 19.85 -1.15
CA ASN A 76 -12.95 19.55 -0.39
C ASN A 76 -12.63 18.66 0.83
N SER A 77 -12.21 19.29 1.92
CA SER A 77 -11.90 18.62 3.19
C SER A 77 -13.11 18.01 3.88
N ALA A 78 -14.33 18.39 3.49
CA ALA A 78 -15.59 17.91 4.06
C ALA A 78 -16.31 16.87 3.17
N LEU A 79 -15.65 16.41 2.10
CA LEU A 79 -16.24 15.50 1.10
C LEU A 79 -16.75 14.17 1.68
N MET A 80 -16.10 13.65 2.73
CA MET A 80 -16.42 12.40 3.40
C MET A 80 -16.76 12.66 4.86
N THR A 81 -17.74 11.93 5.39
CA THR A 81 -18.05 11.99 6.83
C THR A 81 -16.92 11.37 7.67
N PRO A 82 -16.72 11.82 8.93
CA PRO A 82 -15.71 11.25 9.82
C PRO A 82 -15.87 9.73 10.04
N ASP A 83 -17.12 9.27 10.15
CA ASP A 83 -17.43 7.85 10.36
C ASP A 83 -17.04 7.01 9.13
N LEU A 84 -17.34 7.51 7.93
CA LEU A 84 -16.90 6.86 6.68
C LEU A 84 -15.37 6.76 6.61
N ILE A 85 -14.65 7.82 6.99
CA ILE A 85 -13.19 7.81 7.02
C ILE A 85 -12.68 6.72 7.99
N ALA A 86 -13.27 6.61 9.17
CA ALA A 86 -12.91 5.57 10.15
C ALA A 86 -13.15 4.17 9.57
N THR A 87 -14.34 3.92 9.04
CA THR A 87 -14.73 2.66 8.38
C THR A 87 -13.75 2.28 7.26
N LEU A 88 -13.40 3.21 6.38
CA LEU A 88 -12.42 2.95 5.31
C LEU A 88 -11.01 2.61 5.84
N CYS A 89 -10.57 3.28 6.91
CA CYS A 89 -9.26 3.01 7.51
C CYS A 89 -9.21 1.62 8.17
N GLU A 90 -10.29 1.19 8.82
CA GLU A 90 -10.41 -0.15 9.40
C GLU A 90 -10.39 -1.23 8.31
N HIS A 91 -11.16 -1.03 7.23
CA HIS A 91 -11.22 -1.99 6.11
C HIS A 91 -9.93 -2.05 5.28
N ALA A 92 -9.15 -0.98 5.24
CA ALA A 92 -7.91 -0.95 4.48
C ALA A 92 -6.77 -1.76 5.12
N LEU A 93 -6.86 -2.13 6.40
CA LEU A 93 -5.88 -2.97 7.11
C LEU A 93 -4.41 -2.51 6.90
N GLY A 94 -4.18 -1.21 6.95
CA GLY A 94 -2.86 -0.59 6.76
C GLY A 94 -2.36 -0.53 5.31
N ASN A 95 -3.20 -0.85 4.33
CA ASN A 95 -2.87 -0.81 2.91
C ASN A 95 -3.41 0.46 2.24
N TYR A 96 -2.52 1.42 1.97
CA TYR A 96 -2.87 2.65 1.26
C TYR A 96 -3.52 2.39 -0.11
N ARG A 97 -3.09 1.36 -0.85
CA ARG A 97 -3.69 1.06 -2.16
C ARG A 97 -5.14 0.65 -2.03
N VAL A 98 -5.47 -0.18 -1.04
CA VAL A 98 -6.86 -0.59 -0.76
C VAL A 98 -7.69 0.62 -0.37
N LEU A 99 -7.20 1.44 0.57
CA LEU A 99 -7.86 2.68 0.98
C LEU A 99 -8.19 3.57 -0.22
N MET A 100 -7.20 3.89 -1.06
CA MET A 100 -7.39 4.78 -2.21
C MET A 100 -8.33 4.19 -3.26
N THR A 101 -8.32 2.86 -3.43
CA THR A 101 -9.22 2.18 -4.37
C THR A 101 -10.67 2.31 -3.90
N LEU A 102 -10.95 1.96 -2.64
CA LEU A 102 -12.29 2.07 -2.06
C LEU A 102 -12.79 3.52 -2.06
N SER A 103 -11.95 4.47 -1.65
CA SER A 103 -12.27 5.90 -1.68
C SER A 103 -12.56 6.41 -3.09
N GLY A 104 -11.79 5.96 -4.09
CA GLY A 104 -11.99 6.33 -5.49
C GLY A 104 -13.29 5.78 -6.07
N GLU A 105 -13.64 4.54 -5.76
CA GLU A 105 -14.91 3.92 -6.18
C GLU A 105 -16.12 4.65 -5.57
N LEU A 106 -16.04 5.00 -4.27
CA LEU A 106 -17.06 5.83 -3.62
C LEU A 106 -17.20 7.21 -4.25
N LEU A 107 -16.07 7.86 -4.56
CA LEU A 107 -16.06 9.16 -5.20
C LEU A 107 -16.73 9.11 -6.57
N ALA A 108 -16.41 8.08 -7.37
CA ALA A 108 -17.04 7.87 -8.66
C ALA A 108 -18.55 7.64 -8.55
N ALA A 109 -18.99 6.80 -7.59
CA ALA A 109 -20.40 6.54 -7.35
C ALA A 109 -21.15 7.79 -6.85
N ALA A 110 -20.54 8.57 -5.96
CA ALA A 110 -21.10 9.83 -5.46
C ALA A 110 -21.24 10.87 -6.58
N ALA A 111 -20.25 10.96 -7.46
CA ALA A 111 -20.29 11.86 -8.62
C ALA A 111 -21.42 11.48 -9.59
N GLN A 112 -21.62 10.18 -9.85
CA GLN A 112 -22.73 9.71 -10.70
C GLN A 112 -24.12 10.00 -10.12
N LYS A 113 -24.23 10.03 -8.79
CA LYS A 113 -25.47 10.31 -8.06
C LYS A 113 -25.63 11.79 -7.68
N GLU A 114 -24.69 12.65 -8.11
CA GLU A 114 -24.63 14.07 -7.79
C GLU A 114 -24.73 14.36 -6.28
N LEU A 115 -24.12 13.50 -5.46
CA LEU A 115 -24.14 13.64 -4.01
C LEU A 115 -23.12 14.69 -3.55
N PRO A 116 -23.52 15.68 -2.75
CA PRO A 116 -22.60 16.73 -2.27
C PRO A 116 -21.63 16.23 -1.19
N GLN A 117 -21.92 15.10 -0.55
CA GLN A 117 -21.11 14.49 0.49
C GLN A 117 -21.24 12.96 0.44
N ILE A 118 -20.14 12.27 0.73
CA ILE A 118 -20.02 10.82 0.78
C ILE A 118 -20.12 10.37 2.23
N ASN A 119 -21.04 9.44 2.53
CA ASN A 119 -21.28 8.91 3.87
C ASN A 119 -21.22 7.37 3.89
N GLU A 120 -21.38 6.79 5.08
CA GLU A 120 -21.35 5.32 5.25
C GLU A 120 -22.49 4.61 4.53
N GLN A 121 -23.63 5.28 4.29
CA GLN A 121 -24.74 4.66 3.57
C GLN A 121 -24.35 4.32 2.13
N LEU A 122 -23.65 5.23 1.44
CA LEU A 122 -23.14 4.94 0.09
C LEU A 122 -22.10 3.81 0.10
N TYR A 123 -21.30 3.72 1.16
CA TYR A 123 -20.36 2.61 1.36
C TYR A 123 -21.08 1.27 1.45
N PHE A 124 -22.09 1.15 2.31
CA PHE A 124 -22.85 -0.08 2.40
C PHE A 124 -23.61 -0.37 1.10
N GLU A 125 -24.16 0.63 0.43
CA GLU A 125 -24.86 0.43 -0.84
C GLU A 125 -23.92 -0.15 -1.92
N LEU A 126 -22.70 0.39 -2.04
CA LEU A 126 -21.75 -0.01 -3.08
C LEU A 126 -21.08 -1.36 -2.77
N PHE A 127 -20.75 -1.61 -1.50
CA PHE A 127 -19.95 -2.78 -1.10
C PHE A 127 -20.74 -3.94 -0.47
N ALA A 128 -21.99 -3.74 -0.03
CA ALA A 128 -22.81 -4.84 0.53
C ALA A 128 -23.21 -5.88 -0.53
N ILE A 129 -23.11 -5.56 -1.81
CA ILE A 129 -23.37 -6.51 -2.91
C ILE A 129 -22.28 -7.61 -2.99
N HIS A 130 -21.12 -7.40 -2.36
CA HIS A 130 -19.95 -8.30 -2.48
C HIS A 130 -19.62 -9.12 -1.23
N GLN A 131 -20.55 -9.37 -0.29
CA GLN A 131 -20.30 -10.42 0.71
C GLN A 131 -20.42 -11.80 0.06
N PRO A 132 -19.34 -12.59 -0.10
CA PRO A 132 -19.50 -14.00 -0.43
C PRO A 132 -20.28 -14.64 0.72
N ALA A 133 -21.42 -15.24 0.39
CA ALA A 133 -22.29 -15.89 1.36
C ALA A 133 -21.46 -16.84 2.24
N LYS A 134 -21.45 -16.58 3.55
CA LYS A 134 -20.80 -17.43 4.55
C LYS A 134 -21.34 -18.86 4.36
N PRO A 135 -20.51 -19.89 4.10
CA PRO A 135 -21.02 -21.23 3.93
C PRO A 135 -21.72 -21.64 5.22
N ARG A 136 -23.03 -21.91 5.13
CA ARG A 136 -23.84 -22.44 6.22
C ARG A 136 -23.20 -23.77 6.62
N SER A 137 -22.52 -23.77 7.78
CA SER A 137 -22.14 -25.00 8.47
C SER A 137 -23.40 -25.85 8.62
N ALA A 138 -23.44 -26.96 7.90
CA ALA A 138 -24.53 -27.92 7.99
C ALA A 138 -24.60 -28.42 9.44
N LEU A 139 -25.76 -28.26 10.06
CA LEU A 139 -26.10 -28.95 11.31
C LEU A 139 -25.79 -30.44 11.13
N ARG A 140 -24.85 -30.95 11.93
CA ARG A 140 -24.74 -32.38 12.18
C ARG A 140 -25.95 -32.79 13.02
N VAL A 141 -26.98 -33.28 12.35
CA VAL A 141 -28.01 -34.13 12.96
C VAL A 141 -27.38 -35.50 13.18
N GLY A 142 -27.52 -36.01 14.39
CA GLY A 142 -26.94 -37.28 14.81
C GLY A 142 -27.56 -38.51 14.12
N ALA A 143 -26.75 -39.56 14.07
CA ALA A 143 -27.12 -40.96 14.20
C ALA A 143 -25.86 -41.72 14.63
#